data_AF-A0A9D1C532-F1
#
_entry.id   AF-A0A9D1C532-F1
#
_cell.length_a   1.000
_cell.length_b   1.000
_cell.length_c   1.000
_cell.angle_alpha   90.00
_cell.angle_beta   90.00
_cell.angle_gamma   90.00
#
_symmetry.space_group_name_H-M   'P 1'
#
loop_
_entity.id
_entity.type
_entity.pdbx_description
1 polymer ?
#
loop_
_entity_poly.entity_id
_entity_poly.type
_entity_poly.pdbx_seq_one_letter_code
_entity_poly.pdbx_strand_id
1 'polypeptide(L)'
;MKSFNPPIRTLMGPGPSDVHPRILSAMARPTIGHLDPAFVGMMDETKEALKYAFQTENDLTMPVSAPGSAGMETCFANLVEPGDKVIVCINGVFGIRMKENITRFGGEAIVVEDDWGTAVSTDKVEQALKDNPDAVILAFVHAETSTGALSDAKTLCQLARQHDCITIVDAVTSLGGVELRVDEWEIDAIYSGTQKCLSAMPGISPISISERAIK
;
A
#
# COMPACT_ATOMS: atom_id res chain seq x y z
N MET A 1 36.58 -14.24 -14.29
CA MET A 1 35.49 -13.30 -13.94
C MET A 1 35.68 -12.91 -12.48
N LYS A 2 35.71 -11.61 -12.13
CA LYS A 2 35.80 -11.18 -10.72
C LYS A 2 34.39 -11.01 -10.20
N SER A 3 34.01 -11.74 -9.16
CA SER A 3 32.70 -11.58 -8.52
C SER A 3 32.52 -10.15 -8.04
N PHE A 4 31.33 -9.59 -8.28
CA PHE A 4 30.96 -8.30 -7.73
C PHE A 4 30.66 -8.45 -6.24
N ASN A 5 31.37 -7.71 -5.40
CA ASN A 5 31.08 -7.59 -3.97
C ASN A 5 30.63 -6.15 -3.73
N PRO A 6 29.35 -5.91 -3.37
CA PRO A 6 28.88 -4.56 -3.12
C PRO A 6 29.63 -3.96 -1.93
N PRO A 7 29.94 -2.65 -1.96
CA PRO A 7 30.57 -2.02 -0.83
C PRO A 7 29.55 -1.85 0.32
N ILE A 8 30.02 -1.92 1.56
CA ILE A 8 29.17 -1.69 2.73
C ILE A 8 28.81 -0.19 2.80
N ARG A 9 27.53 0.10 3.02
CA ARG A 9 26.97 1.45 3.12
C ARG A 9 26.01 1.52 4.31
N THR A 10 25.74 2.72 4.77
CA THR A 10 24.65 3.02 5.69
C THR A 10 23.58 3.73 4.89
N LEU A 11 22.39 3.12 4.79
CA LEU A 11 21.32 3.60 3.92
C LEU A 11 20.35 4.50 4.71
N MET A 12 20.65 5.80 4.73
CA MET A 12 19.84 6.83 5.41
C MET A 12 18.88 7.59 4.46
N GLY A 13 18.73 7.10 3.23
CA GLY A 13 17.76 7.63 2.27
C GLY A 13 16.34 7.13 2.54
N PRO A 14 15.36 7.57 1.75
CA PRO A 14 13.96 7.16 1.90
C PRO A 14 13.69 5.68 1.54
N GLY A 15 14.67 4.97 0.99
CA GLY A 15 14.58 3.55 0.64
C GLY A 15 15.56 3.17 -0.49
N PRO A 16 15.99 1.89 -0.57
CA PRO A 16 15.74 0.84 0.42
C PRO A 16 16.47 1.12 1.74
N SER A 17 15.93 0.62 2.85
CA SER A 17 16.64 0.64 4.15
C SER A 17 17.73 -0.43 4.20
N ASP A 18 18.61 -0.34 5.20
CA ASP A 18 19.49 -1.46 5.54
C ASP A 18 18.65 -2.70 5.89
N VAL A 19 19.05 -3.86 5.37
CA VAL A 19 18.35 -5.13 5.59
C VAL A 19 18.97 -5.86 6.76
N HIS A 20 18.15 -6.30 7.70
CA HIS A 20 18.65 -6.97 8.89
C HIS A 20 19.45 -8.24 8.52
N PRO A 21 20.64 -8.51 9.12
CA PRO A 21 21.47 -9.67 8.77
C PRO A 21 20.74 -11.03 8.79
N ARG A 22 19.85 -11.25 9.77
CA ARG A 22 18.95 -12.43 9.81
C ARG A 22 18.14 -12.64 8.53
N ILE A 23 17.65 -11.57 7.89
CA ILE A 23 16.88 -11.64 6.64
C ILE A 23 17.82 -11.99 5.48
N LEU A 24 18.99 -11.35 5.40
CA LEU A 24 20.00 -11.67 4.38
C LEU A 24 20.44 -13.15 4.48
N SER A 25 20.65 -13.66 5.70
CA SER A 25 20.95 -15.07 5.91
C SER A 25 19.80 -16.00 5.52
N ALA A 26 18.54 -15.58 5.68
CA ALA A 26 17.38 -16.36 5.25
C ALA A 26 17.31 -16.49 3.72
N MET A 27 17.66 -15.43 2.98
CA MET A 27 17.69 -15.42 1.51
C MET A 27 18.73 -16.39 0.90
N ALA A 28 19.73 -16.81 1.67
CA ALA A 28 20.77 -17.74 1.23
C ALA A 28 20.40 -19.23 1.42
N ARG A 29 19.20 -19.52 1.94
CA ARG A 29 18.75 -20.91 2.20
C ARG A 29 18.35 -21.61 0.89
N PRO A 30 18.43 -22.95 0.81
CA PRO A 30 18.00 -23.71 -0.37
C PRO A 30 16.52 -23.51 -0.69
N THR A 31 16.18 -23.59 -1.98
CA THR A 31 14.79 -23.60 -2.43
C THR A 31 14.15 -24.96 -2.20
N ILE A 32 12.83 -24.95 -1.98
CA ILE A 32 11.96 -26.12 -1.95
C ILE A 32 10.85 -25.95 -3.00
N GLY A 33 10.10 -27.02 -3.29
CA GLY A 33 8.99 -26.95 -4.26
C GLY A 33 7.86 -26.04 -3.79
N HIS A 34 7.21 -25.33 -4.71
CA HIS A 34 6.13 -24.38 -4.38
C HIS A 34 4.83 -25.05 -3.86
N LEU A 35 4.71 -26.37 -4.01
CA LEU A 35 3.62 -27.18 -3.41
C LEU A 35 4.13 -28.10 -2.29
N ASP A 36 5.39 -27.92 -1.87
CA ASP A 36 5.93 -28.66 -0.73
C ASP A 36 5.13 -28.29 0.54
N PRO A 37 4.69 -29.24 1.37
CA PRO A 37 3.94 -28.94 2.59
C PRO A 37 4.66 -27.93 3.51
N ALA A 38 5.99 -27.94 3.56
CA ALA A 38 6.75 -26.95 4.33
C ALA A 38 6.67 -25.54 3.73
N PHE A 39 6.54 -25.43 2.41
CA PHE A 39 6.33 -24.13 1.74
C PHE A 39 4.93 -23.60 2.03
N VAL A 40 3.90 -24.45 1.94
CA VAL A 40 2.51 -24.07 2.25
C VAL A 40 2.39 -23.60 3.70
N GLY A 41 2.94 -24.35 4.66
CA GLY A 41 2.93 -23.92 6.07
C GLY A 41 3.65 -22.57 6.29
N MET A 42 4.75 -22.32 5.59
CA MET A 42 5.43 -21.02 5.64
C MET A 42 4.61 -19.89 5.02
N MET A 43 3.83 -20.15 3.97
CA MET A 43 2.89 -19.18 3.41
C MET A 43 1.79 -18.84 4.42
N ASP A 44 1.24 -19.83 5.12
CA ASP A 44 0.22 -19.61 6.16
C ASP A 44 0.78 -18.77 7.33
N GLU A 45 1.97 -19.10 7.83
CA GLU A 45 2.66 -18.30 8.84
C GLU A 45 2.93 -16.86 8.36
N THR A 46 3.29 -16.70 7.08
CA THR A 46 3.52 -15.38 6.47
C THR A 46 2.22 -14.58 6.38
N LYS A 47 1.10 -15.20 6.00
CA LYS A 47 -0.23 -14.56 6.00
C LYS A 47 -0.55 -14.04 7.40
N GLU A 48 -0.42 -14.86 8.45
CA GLU A 48 -0.70 -14.44 9.82
C GLU A 48 0.24 -13.33 10.32
N ALA A 49 1.52 -13.38 9.96
CA ALA A 49 2.47 -12.31 10.29
C ALA A 49 2.13 -10.98 9.57
N LEU A 50 1.64 -11.05 8.33
CA LEU A 50 1.17 -9.86 7.59
C LEU A 50 -0.13 -9.32 8.18
N LYS A 51 -1.08 -10.18 8.56
CA LYS A 51 -2.30 -9.80 9.28
C LYS A 51 -1.97 -9.05 10.57
N TYR A 52 -1.01 -9.56 11.34
CA TYR A 52 -0.47 -8.84 12.49
C TYR A 52 0.17 -7.51 12.10
N ALA A 53 1.02 -7.45 11.08
CA ALA A 53 1.68 -6.20 10.69
C ALA A 53 0.68 -5.10 10.27
N PHE A 54 -0.39 -5.49 9.58
CA PHE A 54 -1.48 -4.60 9.17
C PHE A 54 -2.51 -4.33 10.28
N GLN A 55 -2.51 -5.12 11.36
CA GLN A 55 -3.56 -5.13 12.39
C GLN A 55 -4.94 -5.38 11.74
N THR A 56 -5.06 -6.52 11.06
CA THR A 56 -6.27 -6.93 10.34
C THR A 56 -6.58 -8.42 10.48
N GLU A 57 -7.86 -8.75 10.43
CA GLU A 57 -8.38 -10.11 10.33
C GLU A 57 -8.73 -10.53 8.89
N ASN A 58 -8.55 -9.64 7.91
CA ASN A 58 -8.85 -9.91 6.50
C ASN A 58 -8.19 -11.19 5.98
N ASP A 59 -9.01 -12.07 5.41
CA ASP A 59 -8.56 -13.33 4.86
C ASP A 59 -7.70 -13.19 3.61
N LEU A 60 -7.99 -12.18 2.77
CA LEU A 60 -7.19 -11.86 1.60
C LEU A 60 -6.02 -10.94 1.99
N THR A 61 -5.11 -11.49 2.79
CA THR A 61 -3.85 -10.83 3.19
C THR A 61 -2.67 -11.67 2.71
N MET A 62 -1.89 -11.13 1.77
CA MET A 62 -0.85 -11.91 1.10
C MET A 62 0.30 -11.04 0.57
N PRO A 63 1.49 -11.63 0.35
CA PRO A 63 2.56 -10.98 -0.38
C PRO A 63 2.36 -11.14 -1.90
N VAL A 64 2.28 -10.02 -2.62
CA VAL A 64 2.42 -9.99 -4.08
C VAL A 64 3.90 -10.12 -4.44
N SER A 65 4.21 -11.00 -5.39
CA SER A 65 5.59 -11.27 -5.87
C SER A 65 6.13 -10.17 -6.79
N ALA A 66 6.11 -8.92 -6.32
CA ALA A 66 6.56 -7.75 -7.05
C ALA A 66 6.89 -6.58 -6.11
N PRO A 67 7.63 -5.54 -6.57
CA PRO A 67 7.92 -4.35 -5.75
C PRO A 67 6.65 -3.59 -5.32
N GLY A 68 6.77 -2.71 -4.32
CA GLY A 68 5.63 -1.94 -3.78
C GLY A 68 4.75 -1.21 -4.81
N SER A 69 5.34 -0.64 -5.87
CA SER A 69 4.56 0.00 -6.96
C SER A 69 3.65 -0.98 -7.72
N ALA A 70 3.99 -2.26 -7.77
CA ALA A 70 3.12 -3.26 -8.36
C ALA A 70 2.04 -3.72 -7.39
N GLY A 71 2.20 -3.52 -6.08
CA GLY A 71 1.11 -3.62 -5.12
C GLY A 71 0.04 -2.57 -5.35
N MET A 72 0.47 -1.31 -5.60
CA MET A 72 -0.41 -0.24 -6.07
C MET A 72 -1.18 -0.69 -7.32
N GLU A 73 -0.46 -1.08 -8.38
CA GLU A 73 -1.08 -1.54 -9.63
C GLU A 73 -2.03 -2.72 -9.40
N THR A 74 -1.68 -3.67 -8.52
CA THR A 74 -2.55 -4.80 -8.17
C THR A 74 -3.89 -4.33 -7.60
N CYS A 75 -3.89 -3.36 -6.68
CA CYS A 75 -5.13 -2.82 -6.12
C CYS A 75 -5.96 -2.11 -7.20
N PHE A 76 -5.37 -1.19 -7.97
CA PHE A 76 -6.12 -0.45 -8.99
C PHE A 76 -6.60 -1.34 -10.15
N ALA A 77 -5.79 -2.29 -10.61
CA ALA A 77 -6.15 -3.18 -11.71
C ALA A 77 -7.33 -4.11 -11.40
N ASN A 78 -7.56 -4.41 -10.12
CA ASN A 78 -8.62 -5.33 -9.69
C ASN A 78 -9.84 -4.61 -9.10
N LEU A 79 -9.71 -3.35 -8.68
CA LEU A 79 -10.79 -2.61 -8.02
C LEU A 79 -11.41 -1.50 -8.86
N VAL A 80 -10.70 -0.99 -9.87
CA VAL A 80 -11.23 0.06 -10.77
C VAL A 80 -11.81 -0.59 -12.02
N GLU A 81 -13.09 -0.31 -12.30
CA GLU A 81 -13.74 -0.62 -13.57
C GLU A 81 -13.75 0.60 -14.51
N PRO A 82 -13.81 0.38 -15.85
CA PRO A 82 -13.95 1.48 -16.79
C PRO A 82 -15.21 2.32 -16.53
N GLY A 83 -15.02 3.63 -16.34
CA GLY A 83 -16.09 4.59 -16.02
C GLY A 83 -16.28 4.87 -14.53
N ASP A 84 -15.63 4.13 -13.63
CA ASP A 84 -15.67 4.41 -12.19
C ASP A 84 -15.09 5.78 -11.89
N LYS A 85 -15.81 6.57 -11.08
CA LYS A 85 -15.27 7.80 -10.51
C LYS A 85 -14.45 7.49 -9.26
N VAL A 86 -13.17 7.85 -9.31
CA VAL A 86 -12.21 7.63 -8.24
C VAL A 86 -11.68 8.97 -7.75
N ILE A 87 -11.95 9.30 -6.49
CA ILE A 87 -11.34 10.44 -5.83
C ILE A 87 -9.91 10.05 -5.46
N VAL A 88 -8.93 10.81 -5.95
CA VAL A 88 -7.50 10.56 -5.68
C VAL A 88 -6.86 11.79 -5.08
N CYS A 89 -6.21 11.59 -3.93
CA CYS A 89 -5.52 12.66 -3.20
C CYS A 89 -4.07 12.76 -3.66
N ILE A 90 -3.64 13.98 -4.00
CA ILE A 90 -2.28 14.28 -4.45
C ILE A 90 -1.66 15.33 -3.54
N ASN A 91 -0.71 14.89 -2.70
CA ASN A 91 0.17 15.74 -1.91
C ASN A 91 1.66 15.41 -2.13
N GLY A 92 1.97 14.70 -3.23
CA GLY A 92 3.30 14.24 -3.60
C GLY A 92 3.32 13.32 -4.83
N VAL A 93 4.47 12.67 -5.05
CA VAL A 93 4.72 11.86 -6.25
C VAL A 93 3.83 10.61 -6.32
N PHE A 94 3.54 9.95 -5.19
CA PHE A 94 2.81 8.67 -5.23
C PHE A 94 1.32 8.86 -5.50
N GLY A 95 0.72 9.99 -5.08
CA GLY A 95 -0.64 10.37 -5.50
C GLY A 95 -0.77 10.57 -7.02
N ILE A 96 0.25 11.16 -7.67
CA ILE A 96 0.31 11.28 -9.15
C ILE A 96 0.32 9.88 -9.79
N ARG A 97 1.07 8.93 -9.22
CA ARG A 97 1.11 7.55 -9.73
C ARG A 97 -0.22 6.80 -9.54
N MET A 98 -0.94 7.05 -8.46
CA MET A 98 -2.30 6.51 -8.28
C MET A 98 -3.22 7.01 -9.40
N LYS A 99 -3.20 8.33 -9.67
CA LYS A 99 -3.95 8.93 -10.79
C LYS A 99 -3.64 8.27 -12.13
N GLU A 100 -2.36 7.99 -12.41
CA GLU A 100 -1.97 7.28 -13.63
C GLU A 100 -2.59 5.89 -13.71
N ASN A 101 -2.62 5.13 -12.60
CA ASN A 101 -3.26 3.81 -12.57
C ASN A 101 -4.76 3.90 -12.82
N ILE A 102 -5.46 4.85 -12.18
CA ILE A 102 -6.89 5.08 -12.38
C ILE A 102 -7.19 5.30 -13.87
N THR A 103 -6.49 6.24 -14.51
CA THR A 103 -6.70 6.52 -15.93
C THR A 103 -6.35 5.33 -16.83
N ARG A 104 -5.29 4.57 -16.52
CA ARG A 104 -4.89 3.40 -17.32
C ARG A 104 -5.91 2.26 -17.27
N PHE A 105 -6.59 2.07 -16.14
CA PHE A 105 -7.64 1.07 -15.98
C PHE A 105 -9.04 1.58 -16.37
N GLY A 106 -9.13 2.82 -16.89
CA GLY A 106 -10.35 3.37 -17.47
C GLY A 106 -11.25 4.13 -16.50
N GLY A 107 -10.80 4.35 -15.26
CA GLY A 107 -11.51 5.18 -14.29
C GLY A 107 -11.38 6.68 -14.58
N GLU A 108 -12.36 7.44 -14.10
CA GLU A 108 -12.37 8.90 -14.07
C GLU A 108 -11.74 9.40 -12.76
N ALA A 109 -10.54 9.99 -12.85
CA ALA A 109 -9.83 10.50 -11.68
C ALA A 109 -10.33 11.91 -11.27
N ILE A 110 -11.03 11.99 -10.14
CA ILE A 110 -11.40 13.24 -9.47
C ILE A 110 -10.26 13.62 -8.53
N VAL A 111 -9.49 14.64 -8.88
CA VAL A 111 -8.26 14.99 -8.16
C VAL A 111 -8.54 15.96 -7.02
N VAL A 112 -8.13 15.57 -5.80
CA VAL A 112 -7.99 16.47 -4.66
C VAL A 112 -6.50 16.77 -4.48
N GLU A 113 -6.11 18.01 -4.77
CA GLU A 113 -4.70 18.41 -4.74
C GLU A 113 -4.40 19.33 -3.53
N ASP A 114 -3.30 19.01 -2.86
CA ASP A 114 -2.74 19.74 -1.73
C ASP A 114 -1.27 20.11 -2.01
N ASP A 115 -0.79 21.14 -1.32
CA ASP A 115 0.58 21.59 -1.46
C ASP A 115 1.57 20.48 -1.03
N TRP A 116 2.67 20.35 -1.76
CA TRP A 116 3.67 19.35 -1.43
C TRP A 116 4.31 19.65 -0.07
N GLY A 117 4.27 18.67 0.83
CA GLY A 117 4.75 18.81 2.20
C GLY A 117 3.63 18.98 3.23
N THR A 118 2.38 19.10 2.79
CA THR A 118 1.22 19.08 3.68
C THR A 118 0.51 17.72 3.64
N ALA A 119 -0.17 17.37 4.73
CA ALA A 119 -1.11 16.26 4.74
C ALA A 119 -2.27 16.52 3.76
N VAL A 120 -2.94 15.45 3.34
CA VAL A 120 -4.20 15.55 2.60
C VAL A 120 -5.24 16.29 3.42
N SER A 121 -5.90 17.29 2.84
CA SER A 121 -6.95 18.06 3.49
C SER A 121 -8.27 17.27 3.55
N THR A 122 -8.70 16.92 4.76
CA THR A 122 -9.99 16.23 4.99
C THR A 122 -11.18 17.04 4.49
N ASP A 123 -11.14 18.37 4.62
CA ASP A 123 -12.22 19.25 4.18
C ASP A 123 -12.37 19.26 2.65
N LYS A 124 -11.25 19.28 1.92
CA LYS A 124 -11.27 19.17 0.45
C LYS A 124 -11.78 17.81 0.00
N VAL A 125 -11.39 16.74 0.68
CA VAL A 125 -11.86 15.37 0.40
C VAL A 125 -13.36 15.26 0.65
N GLU A 126 -13.85 15.77 1.78
CA GLU A 126 -15.29 15.78 2.08
C GLU A 126 -16.08 16.58 1.03
N GLN A 127 -15.57 17.74 0.62
CA GLN A 127 -16.20 18.53 -0.44
C GLN A 127 -16.22 17.75 -1.78
N ALA A 128 -15.12 17.10 -2.17
CA ALA A 128 -15.06 16.30 -3.39
C ALA A 128 -16.04 15.11 -3.36
N LEU A 129 -16.18 14.45 -2.22
CA LEU A 129 -17.15 13.37 -2.00
C LEU A 129 -18.61 13.86 -2.09
N LYS A 130 -18.90 15.08 -1.60
CA LYS A 130 -20.23 15.70 -1.73
C LYS A 130 -20.54 16.10 -3.17
N ASP A 131 -19.56 16.62 -3.89
CA ASP A 131 -19.71 17.06 -5.28
C ASP A 131 -19.78 15.88 -6.28
N ASN A 132 -19.29 14.71 -5.87
CA ASN A 132 -19.27 13.49 -6.67
C ASN A 132 -19.91 12.33 -5.88
N PRO A 133 -21.23 12.37 -5.64
CA PRO A 133 -21.93 11.35 -4.86
C PRO A 133 -21.97 9.97 -5.55
N ASP A 134 -21.55 9.90 -6.82
CA ASP A 134 -21.39 8.68 -7.61
C ASP A 134 -19.93 8.18 -7.66
N ALA A 135 -19.02 8.78 -6.88
CA ALA A 135 -17.68 8.23 -6.68
C ALA A 135 -17.75 6.89 -5.93
N VAL A 136 -16.91 5.94 -6.32
CA VAL A 136 -16.89 4.58 -5.75
C VAL A 136 -15.63 4.29 -4.94
N ILE A 137 -14.55 5.02 -5.18
CA ILE A 137 -13.25 4.81 -4.54
C ILE A 137 -12.66 6.14 -4.05
N LEU A 138 -12.12 6.14 -2.84
CA LEU A 138 -11.19 7.16 -2.34
C LEU A 138 -9.78 6.55 -2.24
N ALA A 139 -8.82 7.10 -2.98
CA ALA A 139 -7.43 6.68 -3.00
C ALA A 139 -6.50 7.76 -2.41
N PHE A 140 -5.62 7.38 -1.49
CA PHE A 140 -4.67 8.32 -0.88
C PHE A 140 -3.42 7.65 -0.34
N VAL A 141 -2.35 8.44 -0.18
CA VAL A 141 -1.08 8.00 0.38
C VAL A 141 -1.06 8.29 1.88
N HIS A 142 -0.82 7.25 2.69
CA HIS A 142 -0.76 7.41 4.15
C HIS A 142 0.50 8.18 4.57
N ALA A 143 1.69 7.72 4.15
CA ALA A 143 2.96 8.40 4.38
C ALA A 143 3.65 8.75 3.06
N GLU A 144 3.49 9.99 2.61
CA GLU A 144 3.99 10.48 1.33
C GLU A 144 5.49 10.74 1.42
N THR A 145 6.27 9.80 0.89
CA THR A 145 7.73 9.81 1.10
C THR A 145 8.42 10.91 0.32
N SER A 146 7.86 11.35 -0.81
CA SER A 146 8.51 12.41 -1.59
C SER A 146 8.49 13.76 -0.88
N THR A 147 7.58 13.94 0.09
CA THR A 147 7.39 15.21 0.80
C THR A 147 7.57 15.10 2.31
N GLY A 148 7.51 13.88 2.87
CA GLY A 148 7.56 13.63 4.31
C GLY A 148 6.23 13.85 5.03
N ALA A 149 5.14 14.08 4.29
CA ALA A 149 3.82 14.29 4.87
C ALA A 149 3.17 12.98 5.35
N LEU A 150 2.42 13.07 6.44
CA LEU A 150 1.60 11.98 6.97
C LEU A 150 0.13 12.41 6.92
N SER A 151 -0.68 11.68 6.17
CA SER A 151 -2.13 11.92 6.02
C SER A 151 -2.91 11.26 7.14
N ASP A 152 -4.03 11.86 7.57
CA ASP A 152 -4.93 11.28 8.58
C ASP A 152 -5.77 10.16 7.96
N ALA A 153 -5.18 8.97 7.86
CA ALA A 153 -5.82 7.80 7.25
C ALA A 153 -7.14 7.43 7.94
N LYS A 154 -7.22 7.56 9.28
CA LYS A 154 -8.43 7.23 10.04
C LYS A 154 -9.60 8.10 9.61
N THR A 155 -9.41 9.42 9.59
CA THR A 155 -10.48 10.36 9.21
C THR A 155 -10.85 10.20 7.73
N LEU A 156 -9.87 10.01 6.84
CA LEU A 156 -10.13 9.81 5.41
C LEU A 156 -10.95 8.54 5.13
N CYS A 157 -10.66 7.44 5.82
CA CYS A 157 -11.45 6.21 5.67
C CYS A 157 -12.88 6.36 6.21
N GLN A 158 -13.05 7.07 7.32
CA GLN A 158 -14.37 7.39 7.85
C GLN A 158 -15.20 8.25 6.87
N LEU A 159 -14.59 9.24 6.22
CA LEU A 159 -15.25 10.04 5.18
C LEU A 159 -15.65 9.19 3.98
N ALA A 160 -14.76 8.31 3.49
CA ALA A 160 -15.10 7.39 2.40
C ALA A 160 -16.30 6.50 2.76
N ARG A 161 -16.32 5.97 3.99
CA ARG A 161 -17.40 5.11 4.51
C ARG A 161 -18.75 5.83 4.54
N GLN A 162 -18.78 7.08 4.99
CA GLN A 162 -20.00 7.91 5.03
C GLN A 162 -20.60 8.17 3.65
N HIS A 163 -19.76 8.13 2.61
CA HIS A 163 -20.14 8.35 1.21
C HIS A 163 -20.19 7.05 0.38
N ASP A 164 -20.24 5.90 1.05
CA ASP A 164 -20.24 4.55 0.44
C ASP A 164 -19.12 4.29 -0.59
N CYS A 165 -17.99 4.98 -0.45
CA CYS A 165 -16.77 4.67 -1.19
C CYS A 165 -16.00 3.55 -0.50
N ILE A 166 -15.30 2.71 -1.27
CA ILE A 166 -14.20 1.90 -0.74
C ILE A 166 -12.90 2.72 -0.75
N THR A 167 -11.91 2.31 0.03
CA THR A 167 -10.62 2.98 0.14
C THR A 167 -9.49 2.17 -0.49
N ILE A 168 -8.56 2.86 -1.17
CA ILE A 168 -7.26 2.31 -1.57
C ILE A 168 -6.16 3.13 -0.90
N VAL A 169 -5.43 2.50 0.04
CA VAL A 169 -4.45 3.17 0.89
C VAL A 169 -3.02 2.72 0.55
N ASP A 170 -2.14 3.67 0.22
CA ASP A 170 -0.70 3.39 0.13
C ASP A 170 -0.05 3.45 1.50
N ALA A 171 0.45 2.30 1.96
CA ALA A 171 1.21 2.18 3.19
C ALA A 171 2.63 1.66 2.96
N VAL A 172 3.22 1.89 1.78
CA VAL A 172 4.59 1.46 1.43
C VAL A 172 5.60 1.97 2.45
N THR A 173 5.47 3.22 2.87
CA THR A 173 6.41 3.82 3.82
C THR A 173 5.94 3.74 5.27
N SER A 174 4.64 3.68 5.53
CA SER A 174 4.10 3.73 6.90
C SER A 174 4.04 2.38 7.63
N LEU A 175 3.87 1.26 6.92
CA LEU A 175 3.71 -0.07 7.54
C LEU A 175 4.93 -0.42 8.42
N GLY A 176 4.68 -0.59 9.72
CA GLY A 176 5.71 -0.86 10.73
C GLY A 176 6.54 0.36 11.15
N GLY A 177 6.29 1.54 10.58
CA GLY A 177 6.98 2.80 10.91
C GLY A 177 6.13 3.79 11.70
N VAL A 178 4.83 3.83 11.43
CA VAL A 178 3.83 4.64 12.15
C VAL A 178 2.61 3.78 12.47
N GLU A 179 1.70 4.30 13.29
CA GLU A 179 0.44 3.62 13.62
C GLU A 179 -0.35 3.35 12.34
N LEU A 180 -0.85 2.12 12.20
CA LEU A 180 -1.67 1.67 11.08
C LEU A 180 -2.58 0.55 11.59
N ARG A 181 -3.89 0.80 11.58
CA ARG A 181 -4.89 -0.16 12.10
C ARG A 181 -5.95 -0.43 11.04
N VAL A 182 -5.69 -1.40 10.18
CA VAL A 182 -6.52 -1.64 8.98
C VAL A 182 -7.98 -1.91 9.34
N ASP A 183 -8.26 -2.81 10.29
CA ASP A 183 -9.66 -3.11 10.65
C ASP A 183 -10.32 -1.97 11.44
N GLU A 184 -9.60 -1.38 12.40
CA GLU A 184 -10.16 -0.30 13.23
C GLU A 184 -10.52 0.93 12.38
N TRP A 185 -9.74 1.19 11.33
CA TRP A 185 -9.96 2.34 10.44
C TRP A 185 -10.85 1.98 9.24
N GLU A 186 -11.37 0.75 9.18
CA GLU A 186 -12.19 0.23 8.07
C GLU A 186 -11.52 0.43 6.69
N ILE A 187 -10.22 0.17 6.59
CA ILE A 187 -9.49 0.27 5.33
C ILE A 187 -9.88 -0.90 4.42
N ASP A 188 -10.38 -0.61 3.22
CA ASP A 188 -10.94 -1.62 2.34
C ASP A 188 -9.86 -2.34 1.50
N ALA A 189 -8.87 -1.60 1.00
CA ALA A 189 -7.72 -2.14 0.29
C ALA A 189 -6.45 -1.37 0.66
N ILE A 190 -5.40 -2.10 1.02
CA ILE A 190 -4.11 -1.53 1.43
C ILE A 190 -2.96 -2.32 0.85
N TYR A 191 -1.89 -1.62 0.48
CA TYR A 191 -0.65 -2.23 0.02
C TYR A 191 0.57 -1.57 0.66
N SER A 192 1.69 -2.30 0.66
CA SER A 192 2.97 -1.81 1.19
C SER A 192 4.17 -2.33 0.39
N GLY A 193 5.38 -2.07 0.87
CA GLY A 193 6.64 -2.56 0.28
C GLY A 193 7.61 -3.01 1.36
N THR A 194 8.33 -4.09 1.10
CA THR A 194 9.23 -4.72 2.09
C THR A 194 10.48 -3.90 2.42
N GLN A 195 10.91 -3.00 1.53
CA GLN A 195 12.20 -2.30 1.61
C GLN A 195 12.20 -0.97 2.36
N LYS A 196 11.16 -0.72 3.16
CA LYS A 196 10.99 0.49 3.99
C LYS A 196 11.11 0.11 5.46
N CYS A 197 10.11 0.42 6.28
CA CYS A 197 10.13 0.15 7.71
C CYS A 197 10.12 -1.35 8.05
N LEU A 198 9.69 -2.23 7.13
CA LEU A 198 9.84 -3.68 7.29
C LEU A 198 11.28 -4.18 7.19
N SER A 199 12.21 -3.36 6.67
CA SER A 199 13.65 -3.67 6.56
C SER A 199 13.97 -5.03 5.93
N ALA A 200 13.19 -5.42 4.92
CA ALA A 200 13.38 -6.62 4.12
C ALA A 200 13.84 -6.30 2.70
N MET A 201 14.21 -7.32 1.93
CA MET A 201 14.69 -7.14 0.56
C MET A 201 13.59 -6.54 -0.33
N PRO A 202 13.92 -5.58 -1.23
CA PRO A 202 12.98 -5.09 -2.22
C PRO A 202 12.55 -6.21 -3.17
N GLY A 203 11.28 -6.16 -3.61
CA GLY A 203 10.75 -7.10 -4.60
C GLY A 203 9.48 -7.83 -4.17
N ILE A 204 8.96 -7.59 -2.97
CA ILE A 204 7.70 -8.11 -2.47
C ILE A 204 6.81 -6.96 -1.99
N SER A 205 5.51 -7.07 -2.22
CA SER A 205 4.51 -6.08 -1.80
C SER A 205 3.41 -6.76 -0.98
N PRO A 206 3.38 -6.56 0.33
CA PRO A 206 2.27 -7.01 1.16
C PRO A 206 0.99 -6.26 0.76
N ILE A 207 -0.12 -6.98 0.62
CA ILE A 207 -1.45 -6.39 0.44
C ILE A 207 -2.44 -7.01 1.43
N SER A 208 -3.49 -6.27 1.74
CA SER A 208 -4.68 -6.77 2.44
C SER A 208 -5.92 -6.14 1.84
N ILE A 209 -6.94 -6.97 1.60
CA ILE A 209 -8.22 -6.56 0.99
C ILE A 209 -9.35 -7.07 1.88
N SER A 210 -10.26 -6.16 2.23
CA SER A 210 -11.46 -6.44 3.02
C SER A 210 -12.53 -7.21 2.23
N GLU A 211 -13.43 -7.89 2.93
CA GLU A 211 -14.60 -8.52 2.32
C GLU A 211 -15.45 -7.53 1.50
N ARG A 212 -15.53 -6.26 1.92
CA ARG A 212 -16.29 -5.22 1.21
C ARG A 212 -15.71 -4.91 -0.18
N ALA A 213 -14.39 -5.00 -0.33
CA ALA A 213 -13.70 -4.76 -1.60
C ALA A 213 -13.68 -6.00 -2.52
N ILE A 214 -13.95 -7.20 -1.99
CA ILE A 214 -14.02 -8.46 -2.76
C ILE A 214 -15.48 -8.66 -3.18
N LYS A 215 -15.90 -8.10 -4.32
CA LYS A 215 -17.20 -8.43 -4.93
C LYS A 215 -17.12 -9.67 -5.81
#